data_AF-A0A946BK48-F1
#
_entry.id   AF-A0A946BK48-F1
#
_cell.length_a   1.000
_cell.length_b   1.000
_cell.length_c   1.000
_cell.angle_alpha   90.00
_cell.angle_beta   90.00
_cell.angle_gamma   90.00
#
_symmetry.space_group_name_H-M   'P 1'
#
loop_
_entity.id
_entity.type
_entity.pdbx_description
1 polymer ?
#
loop_
_entity_poly.entity_id
_entity_poly.type
_entity_poly.pdbx_seq_one_letter_code
_entity_poly.pdbx_strand_id
1 'polypeptide(L)'
;MAYQYPFKEVNEEAKRTVWEKGERIVHNGSQYNPNVWRWDTCGNVIKYSEHGNTDSDNGWEVDHIKPVSKGGTDHINNLQPLQWKNNRKKSDTYPYSC
;
A
#
# COMPACT_ATOMS: atom_id res chain seq x y z
N MET A 1 -16.95 14.02 -1.88
CA MET A 1 -16.73 13.50 -0.51
C MET A 1 -15.23 13.33 -0.33
N ALA A 2 -14.67 13.74 0.81
CA ALA A 2 -13.26 13.49 1.08
C ALA A 2 -13.03 11.97 1.20
N TYR A 3 -12.00 11.43 0.56
CA TYR A 3 -11.61 10.04 0.74
C TYR A 3 -11.22 9.82 2.20
N GLN A 4 -12.02 9.04 2.93
CA GLN A 4 -11.72 8.67 4.31
C GLN A 4 -10.93 7.37 4.29
N TYR A 5 -9.63 7.48 4.54
CA TYR A 5 -8.73 6.32 4.59
C TYR A 5 -9.06 5.43 5.80
N PRO A 6 -9.56 4.19 5.59
CA PRO A 6 -10.10 3.37 6.67
C PRO A 6 -9.01 2.77 7.58
N PHE A 7 -7.77 2.66 7.08
CA PHE A 7 -6.66 2.04 7.81
C PHE A 7 -5.72 3.07 8.45
N LYS A 8 -6.21 4.28 8.76
CA LYS A 8 -5.40 5.31 9.43
C LYS A 8 -4.89 4.85 10.81
N GLU A 9 -5.67 4.06 11.52
CA GLU A 9 -5.36 3.54 12.87
C GLU A 9 -5.14 2.02 12.88
N VAL A 10 -4.74 1.43 11.75
CA VAL A 10 -4.38 0.02 11.69
C VAL A 10 -3.25 -0.28 12.69
N ASN A 11 -3.40 -1.36 13.47
CA ASN A 11 -2.37 -1.73 14.44
C ASN A 11 -1.04 -2.06 13.75
N GLU A 12 0.07 -1.90 14.49
CA GLU A 12 1.42 -2.04 13.90
C GLU A 12 1.72 -3.43 13.36
N GLU A 13 1.15 -4.50 13.94
CA GLU A 13 1.34 -5.86 13.45
C GLU A 13 0.69 -6.04 12.08
N ALA A 14 -0.59 -5.67 11.94
CA ALA A 14 -1.31 -5.72 10.67
C ALA A 14 -0.67 -4.77 9.63
N LYS A 15 -0.25 -3.57 10.04
CA LYS A 15 0.48 -2.63 9.18
C LYS A 15 1.75 -3.27 8.63
N ARG A 16 2.53 -3.92 9.50
CA ARG A 16 3.75 -4.62 9.15
C ARG A 16 3.48 -5.79 8.20
N THR A 17 2.47 -6.61 8.47
CA THR A 17 2.11 -7.75 7.61
C THR A 17 1.69 -7.29 6.22
N VAL A 18 0.94 -6.19 6.09
CA VAL A 18 0.62 -5.61 4.78
C VAL A 18 1.89 -5.08 4.11
N TRP A 19 2.69 -4.28 4.82
CA TRP A 19 3.94 -3.73 4.31
C TRP A 19 4.87 -4.81 3.72
N GLU A 20 4.95 -5.95 4.38
CA GLU A 20 5.83 -7.06 3.98
C GLU A 20 5.48 -7.69 2.64
N LYS A 21 4.28 -7.43 2.11
CA LYS A 21 3.86 -7.85 0.77
C LYS A 21 4.43 -6.99 -0.36
N GLY A 22 4.91 -5.78 -0.07
CA GLY A 22 5.59 -4.95 -1.06
C GLY A 22 6.92 -5.58 -1.48
N GLU A 23 7.36 -5.34 -2.71
CA GLU A 23 8.58 -5.96 -3.22
C GLU A 23 9.83 -5.29 -2.63
N ARG A 24 10.89 -6.09 -2.41
CA ARG A 24 12.16 -5.58 -1.90
C ARG A 24 12.89 -4.82 -3.01
N ILE A 25 13.44 -3.66 -2.69
CA ILE A 25 14.22 -2.87 -3.66
C ILE A 25 15.64 -3.41 -3.73
N VAL A 26 16.01 -3.91 -4.91
CA VAL A 26 17.38 -4.27 -5.28
C VAL A 26 17.80 -3.42 -6.47
N HIS A 27 18.90 -2.69 -6.34
CA HIS A 27 19.45 -1.85 -7.40
C HIS A 27 20.94 -2.13 -7.55
N ASN A 28 21.38 -2.50 -8.76
CA ASN A 28 22.78 -2.82 -9.06
C ASN A 28 23.42 -3.80 -8.05
N GLY A 29 22.67 -4.84 -7.65
CA GLY A 29 23.12 -5.83 -6.66
C GLY A 29 23.11 -5.36 -5.21
N SER A 30 22.78 -4.10 -4.93
CA SER A 30 22.64 -3.57 -3.58
C SER A 30 21.18 -3.60 -3.15
N GLN A 31 20.92 -4.15 -1.95
CA GLN A 31 19.58 -4.21 -1.38
C GLN A 31 19.36 -3.01 -0.44
N TYR A 32 18.25 -2.29 -0.64
CA TYR A 32 17.81 -1.27 0.33
C TYR A 32 17.17 -1.94 1.54
N ASN A 33 17.21 -1.27 2.70
CA ASN A 33 16.61 -1.81 3.92
C ASN A 33 15.09 -2.04 3.73
N PRO A 34 14.61 -3.30 3.72
CA PRO A 34 13.22 -3.64 3.41
C PRO A 34 12.24 -3.26 4.54
N ASN A 35 12.76 -2.88 5.70
CA ASN A 35 11.96 -2.34 6.81
C ASN A 35 11.67 -0.85 6.63
N VAL A 36 12.37 -0.18 5.71
CA VAL A 36 12.23 1.25 5.43
C VAL A 36 11.65 1.47 4.04
N TRP A 37 12.15 0.76 3.02
CA TRP A 37 11.83 1.00 1.62
C TRP A 37 11.36 -0.27 0.90
N ARG A 38 10.29 -0.15 0.12
CA ARG A 38 9.76 -1.21 -0.75
C ARG A 38 9.18 -0.62 -2.03
N TRP A 39 9.03 -1.46 -3.04
CA TRP A 39 8.17 -1.17 -4.18
C TRP A 39 6.73 -1.59 -3.86
N ASP A 40 5.76 -0.78 -4.25
CA ASP A 40 4.37 -1.23 -4.34
C ASP A 40 4.16 -2.12 -5.58
N THR A 41 2.97 -2.71 -5.71
CA THR A 41 2.61 -3.57 -6.86
C THR A 41 2.55 -2.82 -8.20
N CYS A 42 2.62 -1.50 -8.17
CA CYS A 42 2.63 -0.62 -9.32
C CYS A 42 4.01 -0.06 -9.67
N GLY A 43 5.07 -0.56 -9.02
CA GLY A 43 6.45 -0.13 -9.26
C GLY A 43 6.78 1.27 -8.73
N ASN A 44 6.07 1.75 -7.70
CA ASN A 44 6.37 3.01 -7.01
C ASN A 44 7.09 2.75 -5.69
N VAL A 45 8.09 3.58 -5.37
CA VAL A 45 8.80 3.49 -4.09
C VAL A 45 7.87 3.97 -2.99
N ILE A 46 7.76 3.18 -1.93
CA ILE A 46 7.05 3.52 -0.71
C ILE A 46 8.00 3.45 0.49
N LYS A 47 7.72 4.27 1.51
CA LYS A 47 8.51 4.32 2.75
C LYS A 47 7.64 3.99 3.96
N TYR A 48 8.08 3.04 4.80
CA TYR A 48 7.27 2.52 5.91
C TYR A 48 6.75 3.62 6.84
N SER A 49 7.58 4.63 7.14
CA SER A 49 7.24 5.76 8.01
C SER A 49 6.19 6.71 7.45
N GLU A 50 5.92 6.66 6.13
CA GLU A 50 5.01 7.57 5.42
C GLU A 50 3.61 6.95 5.23
N HIS A 51 3.25 5.99 6.07
CA HIS A 51 1.91 5.40 6.06
C HIS A 51 0.84 6.46 6.31
N GLY A 52 -0.16 6.53 5.43
CA GLY A 52 -1.23 7.52 5.47
C GLY A 52 -0.79 8.95 5.14
N ASN A 53 0.48 9.20 4.81
CA ASN A 53 0.96 10.52 4.44
C ASN A 53 0.71 10.80 2.95
N THR A 54 -0.26 11.65 2.64
CA THR A 54 -0.60 12.01 1.25
C THR A 54 0.06 13.28 0.74
N ASP A 55 0.99 13.83 1.51
CA ASP A 55 1.83 14.97 1.10
C ASP A 55 3.25 14.50 0.69
N SER A 56 3.55 13.22 0.86
CA SER A 56 4.84 12.60 0.52
C SER A 56 4.75 11.81 -0.78
N ASP A 57 5.74 11.93 -1.67
CA ASP A 57 5.79 11.12 -2.90
C ASP A 57 5.93 9.62 -2.60
N ASN A 58 6.56 9.27 -1.49
CA ASN A 58 6.76 7.89 -1.02
C ASN A 58 5.69 7.44 0.00
N GLY A 59 4.64 8.24 0.17
CA GLY A 59 3.52 7.91 1.03
C GLY A 59 2.74 6.72 0.51
N TRP A 60 2.19 5.94 1.43
CA TRP A 60 1.47 4.72 1.08
C TRP A 60 0.30 4.48 2.01
N GLU A 61 -0.66 3.72 1.51
CA GLU A 61 -1.87 3.35 2.21
C GLU A 61 -2.05 1.83 2.09
N VAL A 62 -2.77 1.24 3.04
CA VAL A 62 -3.28 -0.13 2.95
C VAL A 62 -4.47 -0.10 1.99
N ASP A 63 -4.33 -0.80 0.88
CA ASP A 63 -5.35 -0.93 -0.16
C ASP A 63 -5.99 -2.32 -0.13
N HIS A 64 -7.27 -2.38 -0.48
CA HIS A 64 -7.97 -3.63 -0.76
C HIS A 64 -7.72 -4.05 -2.21
N ILE A 65 -7.05 -5.19 -2.43
CA ILE A 65 -6.85 -5.78 -3.77
C ILE A 65 -8.19 -5.87 -4.50
N LYS A 66 -9.19 -6.51 -3.88
CA LYS A 66 -10.60 -6.44 -4.27
C LYS A 66 -11.34 -5.46 -3.35
N PRO A 67 -11.92 -4.35 -3.86
CA PRO A 67 -12.64 -3.38 -3.05
C PRO A 67 -13.85 -3.99 -2.32
N VAL A 68 -14.17 -3.45 -1.13
CA VAL A 68 -15.34 -3.89 -0.33
C VAL A 68 -16.65 -3.75 -1.11
N SER A 69 -16.80 -2.69 -1.92
CA SER A 69 -17.95 -2.45 -2.80
C SER A 69 -18.21 -3.57 -3.81
N LYS A 70 -17.20 -4.40 -4.10
CA LYS A 70 -17.29 -5.57 -4.99
C LYS A 70 -17.24 -6.90 -4.22
N GLY A 71 -17.44 -6.87 -2.90
CA GLY A 71 -17.36 -8.06 -2.04
C GLY A 71 -15.92 -8.47 -1.72
N GLY A 72 -15.02 -7.50 -1.59
CA GLY A 72 -13.74 -7.68 -0.90
C GLY A 72 -13.90 -7.69 0.62
N THR A 73 -12.83 -8.08 1.32
CA THR A 73 -12.81 -8.18 2.79
C THR A 73 -11.59 -7.47 3.38
N ASP A 74 -11.62 -7.17 4.67
CA ASP A 74 -10.47 -6.65 5.42
C ASP A 74 -9.48 -7.74 5.83
N HIS A 75 -9.68 -8.99 5.37
CA HIS A 75 -8.73 -10.06 5.64
C HIS A 75 -7.38 -9.73 5.02
N ILE A 76 -6.32 -10.04 5.75
CA ILE A 76 -4.95 -9.73 5.36
C ILE A 76 -4.64 -10.16 3.92
N ASN A 77 -5.16 -11.30 3.46
CA ASN A 77 -4.96 -11.82 2.11
C ASN A 77 -5.48 -10.90 0.99
N ASN A 78 -6.49 -10.08 1.28
CA ASN A 78 -7.06 -9.10 0.36
C ASN A 78 -6.45 -7.70 0.51
N LEU A 79 -5.46 -7.52 1.39
CA LEU A 79 -4.80 -6.23 1.62
C LEU A 79 -3.42 -6.19 0.97
N GLN A 80 -3.03 -5.03 0.44
CA GLN A 80 -1.71 -4.76 -0.14
C GLN A 80 -1.22 -3.36 0.22
N PRO A 81 0.10 -3.13 0.27
CA PRO A 81 0.65 -1.78 0.37
C PRO A 81 0.61 -1.14 -1.02
N LEU A 82 0.05 0.06 -1.11
CA LEU A 82 -0.07 0.77 -2.38
C LEU A 82 0.28 2.25 -2.19
N GLN A 83 1.00 2.84 -3.15
CA GLN A 83 1.30 4.27 -3.12
C GLN A 83 -0.03 5.07 -3.10
N TRP A 84 -0.11 6.12 -2.28
CA TRP A 84 -1.40 6.76 -1.97
C TRP A 84 -2.13 7.35 -3.19
N LYS A 85 -1.41 7.89 -4.19
CA LYS A 85 -1.97 8.41 -5.45
C LYS A 85 -2.56 7.24 -6.24
N ASN A 86 -1.86 6.11 -6.31
CA ASN A 86 -2.34 4.90 -6.98
C ASN A 86 -3.57 4.33 -6.29
N ASN A 87 -3.59 4.26 -4.96
CA ASN A 87 -4.75 3.81 -4.19
C ASN A 87 -6.00 4.66 -4.50
N ARG A 88 -5.85 5.99 -4.43
CA ARG A 88 -6.95 6.92 -4.74
C ARG A 88 -7.40 6.88 -6.20
N LYS A 89 -6.47 6.66 -7.15
CA LYS A 89 -6.78 6.47 -8.57
C LYS A 89 -7.51 5.15 -8.82
N LYS A 90 -7.08 4.06 -8.18
CA LYS A 90 -7.69 2.74 -8.25
C LYS A 90 -9.14 2.80 -7.78
N SER A 91 -9.39 3.40 -6.62
CA SER A 91 -10.73 3.52 -6.03
C SER A 91 -11.42 2.14 -5.98
N ASP A 92 -12.66 2.04 -6.44
CA ASP A 92 -13.43 0.79 -6.54
C ASP A 92 -13.13 -0.04 -7.81
N THR A 93 -12.12 0.31 -8.61
CA THR A 93 -11.79 -0.43 -9.83
C THR A 93 -11.26 -1.82 -9.50
N TYR A 94 -11.85 -2.84 -10.13
CA TYR A 94 -11.40 -4.24 -10.02
C TYR A 94 -11.87 -5.06 -11.23
N PRO A 95 -10.99 -5.85 -11.88
CA PRO A 95 -9.55 -5.92 -11.62
C PRO A 95 -8.85 -4.60 -11.95
N TYR A 96 -7.79 -4.28 -11.21
CA TYR A 96 -7.00 -3.06 -11.44
C TYR A 96 -5.56 -3.43 -11.78
N SER A 97 -5.02 -2.74 -12.78
CA SER A 97 -3.61 -2.76 -13.13
C SER A 97 -3.13 -1.31 -13.21
N CYS A 98 -1.92 -1.07 -12.71
CA CYS A 98 -1.10 0.02 -13.19
C CYS A 98 -0.58 -0.31 -14.60
#